data_AF-A0A0C9YD57-F1
#
_entry.id   AF-A0A0C9YD57-F1
#
_cell.length_a   1.000
_cell.length_b   1.000
_cell.length_c   1.000
_cell.angle_alpha   90.00
_cell.angle_beta   90.00
_cell.angle_gamma   90.00
#
_symmetry.space_group_name_H-M   'P 1'
#
loop_
_entity.id
_entity.type
_entity.pdbx_description
1 polymer ?
#
loop_
_entity_poly.entity_id
_entity_poly.type
_entity_poly.pdbx_seq_one_letter_code
_entity_poly.pdbx_strand_id
1 'polypeptide(L)'
;MTPTIVIHPPKIQASIPDTVPLLPPPPSHPSDPNRLLLPPPPAAIQLTYLLGGSSSEHMQTLHSLYAAQIATILWTHESQTALEPSRRSIVVGVALRGRDGDADADKRERAVFEGVMSMLQELLLNT
;
A
#
# COMPACT_ATOMS: atom_id res chain seq x y z
N MET A 1 33.27 5.16 18.49
CA MET A 1 32.50 4.06 17.88
C MET A 1 31.03 4.45 17.98
N THR A 2 30.43 4.90 16.88
CA THR A 2 29.01 5.28 16.84
C THR A 2 28.20 4.00 16.59
N PRO A 3 27.23 3.63 17.45
CA PRO A 3 26.43 2.44 17.21
C PRO A 3 25.57 2.64 15.96
N THR A 4 25.72 1.77 14.97
CA THR A 4 24.81 1.67 13.82
C THR A 4 23.50 1.08 14.32
N ILE A 5 22.49 1.93 14.53
CA ILE A 5 21.13 1.47 14.83
C ILE A 5 20.58 0.83 13.55
N VAL A 6 20.38 -0.48 13.58
CA VAL A 6 19.66 -1.20 12.51
C VAL A 6 18.17 -0.90 12.70
N ILE A 7 17.62 0.03 11.94
CA ILE A 7 16.19 0.30 11.93
C ILE A 7 15.51 -0.77 11.07
N HIS A 8 14.77 -1.68 11.69
CA HIS A 8 13.95 -2.64 10.96
C HIS A 8 12.79 -1.93 10.27
N PRO A 9 12.42 -2.30 9.03
CA PRO A 9 11.29 -1.69 8.35
C PRO A 9 10.01 -1.95 9.14
N PRO A 10 9.09 -0.97 9.20
CA PRO A 10 7.86 -1.14 9.94
C PRO A 10 7.02 -2.25 9.30
N LYS A 11 6.50 -3.13 10.15
CA LYS A 11 5.51 -4.14 9.81
C LYS A 11 4.15 -3.63 10.25
N ILE A 12 3.25 -3.44 9.30
CA ILE A 12 1.89 -2.95 9.53
C ILE A 12 0.93 -4.07 9.11
N GLN A 13 0.07 -4.48 10.02
CA GLN A 13 -1.06 -5.33 9.69
C GLN A 13 -2.24 -4.47 9.26
N ALA A 14 -2.79 -4.76 8.09
CA ALA A 14 -4.05 -4.21 7.61
C ALA A 14 -5.17 -5.25 7.75
N SER A 15 -6.32 -4.81 8.27
CA SER A 15 -7.52 -5.64 8.40
C SER A 15 -8.77 -4.83 8.08
N ILE A 16 -9.82 -5.51 7.61
CA ILE A 16 -11.16 -4.96 7.42
C ILE A 16 -12.20 -5.97 7.90
N PRO A 17 -13.36 -5.53 8.42
CA PRO A 17 -14.49 -6.41 8.69
C PRO A 17 -15.02 -7.10 7.43
N ASP A 18 -15.51 -8.33 7.56
CA ASP A 18 -16.13 -9.12 6.47
C ASP A 18 -17.32 -8.42 5.80
N THR A 19 -17.97 -7.52 6.51
CA THR A 19 -19.18 -6.79 6.08
C THR A 19 -18.91 -5.54 5.24
N VAL A 20 -17.65 -5.10 5.12
CA VAL A 20 -17.33 -3.83 4.43
C VAL A 20 -17.31 -4.03 2.92
N PRO A 21 -18.12 -3.36 2.09
CA PRO A 21 -18.07 -3.56 0.65
C PRO A 21 -16.69 -3.19 0.08
N LEU A 22 -16.13 -4.04 -0.79
CA LEU A 22 -14.96 -3.69 -1.59
C LEU A 22 -15.44 -3.02 -2.86
N LEU A 23 -14.91 -1.82 -3.15
CA LEU A 23 -15.18 -1.15 -4.41
C LEU A 23 -14.21 -1.70 -5.48
N PRO A 24 -14.70 -1.98 -6.70
CA PRO A 24 -13.82 -2.29 -7.81
C PRO A 24 -12.91 -1.09 -8.13
N PRO A 25 -11.76 -1.32 -8.78
CA PRO A 25 -10.95 -0.21 -9.27
C PRO A 25 -11.77 0.61 -10.28
N PRO A 26 -11.63 1.94 -10.29
CA PRO A 26 -12.35 2.77 -11.26
C PRO A 26 -11.90 2.44 -12.70
N PRO A 27 -12.79 2.65 -13.69
CA PRO A 27 -12.46 2.38 -15.09
C PRO A 27 -11.27 3.22 -15.56
N SER A 28 -10.40 2.63 -16.37
CA SER A 28 -9.20 3.31 -16.91
C SER A 28 -9.55 4.65 -17.53
N HIS A 29 -8.67 5.64 -17.33
CA HIS A 29 -8.90 6.99 -17.84
C HIS A 29 -8.87 6.98 -19.39
N PRO A 30 -9.78 7.67 -20.09
CA PRO A 30 -9.83 7.65 -21.55
C PRO A 30 -8.54 8.19 -22.21
N SER A 31 -7.78 9.02 -21.50
CA SER A 31 -6.48 9.54 -21.96
C SER A 31 -5.31 8.57 -21.78
N ASP A 32 -5.46 7.52 -20.97
CA ASP A 32 -4.44 6.49 -20.77
C ASP A 32 -5.12 5.14 -20.46
N PRO A 33 -5.55 4.40 -21.50
CA PRO A 33 -6.30 3.16 -21.33
C PRO A 33 -5.46 2.03 -20.71
N ASN A 34 -4.13 2.12 -20.77
CA ASN A 34 -3.21 1.15 -20.20
C ASN A 34 -2.94 1.41 -18.71
N ARG A 35 -3.22 2.60 -18.20
CA ARG A 35 -3.08 2.91 -16.78
C ARG A 35 -4.20 2.25 -15.98
N LEU A 36 -3.82 1.21 -15.23
CA LEU A 36 -4.67 0.62 -14.20
C LEU A 36 -4.84 1.62 -13.06
N LEU A 37 -6.10 1.95 -12.75
CA LEU A 37 -6.38 2.81 -11.60
C LEU A 37 -6.38 1.98 -10.32
N LEU A 38 -5.92 2.59 -9.24
CA LEU A 38 -5.84 1.95 -7.94
C LEU A 38 -7.23 1.92 -7.29
N PRO A 39 -7.64 0.80 -6.67
CA PRO A 39 -8.88 0.75 -5.90
C PRO A 39 -8.77 1.66 -4.66
N PRO A 40 -9.83 2.38 -4.27
CA PRO A 40 -9.80 3.24 -3.09
C PRO A 40 -9.75 2.40 -1.80
N PRO A 41 -8.89 2.75 -0.82
CA PRO A 41 -8.88 2.06 0.46
C PRO A 41 -10.22 2.16 1.19
N PRO A 42 -10.73 1.07 1.80
CA PRO A 42 -11.98 1.11 2.55
C PRO A 42 -11.88 2.03 3.77
N ALA A 43 -12.92 2.81 4.05
CA ALA A 43 -12.94 3.74 5.20
C ALA A 43 -12.80 3.04 6.56
N ALA A 44 -13.19 1.75 6.63
CA ALA A 44 -13.13 0.93 7.83
C ALA A 44 -11.82 0.13 7.96
N ILE A 45 -10.80 0.42 7.13
CA ILE A 45 -9.49 -0.23 7.25
C ILE A 45 -8.84 0.09 8.59
N GLN A 46 -8.32 -0.96 9.23
CA GLN A 46 -7.58 -0.85 10.48
C GLN A 46 -6.12 -1.18 10.21
N LEU A 47 -5.23 -0.27 10.61
CA LEU A 47 -3.78 -0.44 10.49
C LEU A 47 -3.17 -0.61 11.88
N THR A 48 -2.56 -1.77 12.14
CA THR A 48 -1.90 -2.09 13.41
C THR A 48 -0.40 -2.20 13.18
N TYR A 49 0.38 -1.35 13.85
CA TYR A 49 1.84 -1.40 13.80
C TYR A 49 2.36 -2.55 14.67
N LEU A 50 2.94 -3.56 14.05
CA LEU A 50 3.41 -4.78 14.73
C LEU A 50 4.87 -4.67 15.19
N LEU A 51 5.74 -4.06 14.37
CA LEU A 51 7.17 -3.94 14.65
C LEU A 51 7.75 -2.75 13.89
N GLY A 52 8.71 -2.04 14.49
CA GLY A 52 9.38 -0.90 13.86
C GLY A 52 8.59 0.39 14.00
N GLY A 53 9.29 1.47 14.36
CA GLY A 53 8.74 2.81 14.41
C GLY A 53 9.29 3.64 13.25
N SER A 54 8.48 4.54 12.71
CA SER A 54 8.99 5.55 11.78
C SER A 54 9.72 6.64 12.56
N SER A 55 10.84 7.12 12.01
CA SER A 55 11.61 8.22 12.63
C SER A 55 10.94 9.59 12.48
N SER A 56 9.91 9.71 11.62
CA SER A 56 9.17 10.94 11.34
C SER A 56 7.68 10.65 11.08
N GLU A 57 6.82 11.62 11.38
CA GLU A 57 5.37 11.57 11.14
C GLU A 57 5.04 11.44 9.64
N HIS A 58 5.77 12.15 8.78
CA HIS A 58 5.64 12.02 7.32
C HIS A 58 5.89 10.58 6.87
N MET A 59 6.96 9.99 7.39
CA MET A 59 7.34 8.63 7.06
C MET A 59 6.33 7.60 7.59
N GLN A 60 5.75 7.85 8.77
CA GLN A 60 4.68 7.02 9.31
C GLN A 60 3.43 7.07 8.42
N THR A 61 3.07 8.27 7.98
CA THR A 61 1.95 8.50 7.06
C THR A 61 2.17 7.75 5.75
N LEU A 62 3.37 7.82 5.18
CA LEU A 62 3.71 7.07 3.98
C LEU A 62 3.60 5.56 4.22
N HIS A 63 4.17 5.02 5.30
CA HIS A 63 4.04 3.59 5.59
C HIS A 63 2.57 3.15 5.73
N SER A 64 1.74 3.93 6.42
CA SER A 64 0.28 3.70 6.48
C SER A 64 -0.36 3.67 5.10
N LEU A 65 -0.03 4.65 4.25
CA LEU A 65 -0.62 4.82 2.93
C LEU A 65 -0.24 3.66 1.98
N TYR A 66 1.03 3.23 2.01
CA TYR A 66 1.46 2.03 1.29
C TYR A 66 0.75 0.78 1.79
N ALA A 67 0.70 0.56 3.11
CA ALA A 67 0.06 -0.62 3.70
C ALA A 67 -1.44 -0.70 3.36
N ALA A 68 -2.15 0.43 3.48
CA ALA A 68 -3.56 0.51 3.15
C ALA A 68 -3.83 0.19 1.67
N GLN A 69 -3.04 0.78 0.76
CA GLN A 69 -3.23 0.58 -0.67
C GLN A 69 -2.89 -0.84 -1.10
N ILE A 70 -1.78 -1.41 -0.62
CA ILE A 70 -1.37 -2.79 -0.91
C ILE A 70 -2.45 -3.78 -0.46
N ALA A 71 -2.93 -3.62 0.78
CA ALA A 71 -3.97 -4.48 1.32
C ALA A 71 -5.26 -4.40 0.50
N THR A 72 -5.63 -3.19 0.08
CA THR A 72 -6.80 -2.96 -0.77
C THR A 72 -6.68 -3.64 -2.13
N ILE A 73 -5.53 -3.51 -2.80
CA ILE A 73 -5.27 -4.17 -4.08
C ILE A 73 -5.43 -5.69 -3.94
N LEU A 74 -4.86 -6.28 -2.89
CA LEU A 74 -4.93 -7.72 -2.64
C LEU A 74 -6.35 -8.19 -2.33
N TRP A 75 -7.09 -7.49 -1.48
CA TRP A 75 -8.48 -7.84 -1.19
C TRP A 75 -9.38 -7.72 -2.41
N THR A 76 -9.21 -6.65 -3.20
CA THR A 76 -9.97 -6.46 -4.44
C THR A 76 -9.65 -7.58 -5.44
N HIS A 77 -8.38 -7.94 -5.61
CA HIS A 77 -7.97 -9.04 -6.48
C HIS A 77 -8.54 -10.40 -6.02
N GLU A 78 -8.36 -10.77 -4.76
CA GLU A 78 -8.90 -12.01 -4.18
C GLU A 78 -10.44 -12.07 -4.32
N SER A 79 -11.12 -10.92 -4.19
CA SER A 79 -12.58 -10.88 -4.35
C SER A 79 -13.07 -11.14 -5.78
N GLN A 80 -12.21 -10.98 -6.78
CA GLN A 80 -12.51 -11.23 -8.18
C GLN A 80 -12.14 -12.64 -8.62
N THR A 81 -11.13 -13.25 -8.00
CA THR A 81 -10.57 -14.54 -8.40
C THR A 81 -11.05 -15.72 -7.54
N ALA A 82 -11.35 -15.50 -6.26
CA ALA A 82 -11.73 -16.56 -5.35
C ALA A 82 -13.23 -16.88 -5.41
N LEU A 83 -13.57 -18.18 -5.39
CA LEU A 83 -14.94 -18.66 -5.23
C LEU A 83 -15.55 -18.21 -3.88
N GLU A 84 -14.71 -18.07 -2.85
CA GLU A 84 -15.06 -17.58 -1.51
C GLU A 84 -14.06 -16.48 -1.11
N PRO A 85 -14.44 -15.20 -1.21
CA PRO A 85 -13.54 -14.10 -0.89
C PRO A 85 -13.22 -14.07 0.61
N SER A 86 -11.97 -14.36 0.98
CA SER A 86 -11.53 -14.31 2.37
C SER A 86 -10.87 -12.97 2.71
N ARG A 87 -11.40 -12.24 3.70
CA ARG A 87 -10.82 -10.96 4.16
C ARG A 87 -9.71 -11.14 5.16
N ARG A 88 -8.71 -11.92 4.75
CA ARG A 88 -7.55 -12.22 5.58
C ARG A 88 -6.82 -10.93 5.92
N SER A 89 -6.34 -10.86 7.16
CA SER A 89 -5.44 -9.78 7.58
C SER A 89 -4.14 -9.87 6.80
N ILE A 90 -3.63 -8.74 6.32
CA ILE A 90 -2.44 -8.66 5.47
C ILE A 90 -1.34 -7.96 6.27
N VAL A 91 -0.15 -8.56 6.34
CA VAL A 91 1.02 -7.94 6.97
C VAL A 91 1.91 -7.37 5.89
N VAL A 92 2.11 -6.05 5.93
CA VAL A 92 2.93 -5.29 4.98
C VAL A 92 4.19 -4.81 5.68
N GLY A 93 5.35 -5.18 5.13
CA GLY A 93 6.66 -4.66 5.55
C GLY A 93 7.28 -3.87 4.41
N VAL A 94 7.29 -2.54 4.50
CA VAL A 94 7.87 -1.67 3.46
C VAL A 94 8.99 -0.84 4.07
N ALA A 95 10.17 -0.89 3.46
CA ALA A 95 11.31 -0.05 3.81
C ALA A 95 11.32 1.18 2.88
N LEU A 96 11.09 2.37 3.42
CA LEU A 96 11.17 3.62 2.68
C LEU A 96 12.43 4.37 3.12
N ARG A 97 13.14 4.96 2.15
CA ARG A 97 14.32 5.78 2.42
C ARG A 97 13.95 7.25 2.32
N GLY A 98 13.82 7.92 3.46
CA GLY A 98 13.66 9.38 3.50
C GLY A 98 14.89 10.10 2.93
N ARG A 99 14.65 11.17 2.17
CA ARG A 99 15.68 12.13 1.74
C ARG A 99 15.15 13.53 2.02
N ASP A 100 15.65 14.16 3.08
CA ASP A 100 15.33 15.55 3.40
C ASP A 100 15.92 16.51 2.37
N GLY A 101 15.12 17.49 1.94
CA GLY A 101 15.61 18.70 1.25
C GLY A 101 15.45 18.78 -0.27
N ASP A 102 14.65 17.92 -0.91
CA ASP A 102 14.38 18.00 -2.36
C ASP A 102 13.05 18.72 -2.62
N ALA A 103 13.05 19.81 -3.39
CA ALA A 103 11.84 20.55 -3.74
C ALA A 103 10.87 19.72 -4.61
N ASP A 104 11.35 18.63 -5.20
CA ASP A 104 10.57 17.64 -5.94
C ASP A 104 10.34 16.33 -5.16
N ALA A 105 10.58 16.31 -3.84
CA ALA A 105 10.39 15.13 -3.01
C ALA A 105 8.98 14.55 -3.17
N ASP A 106 7.93 15.37 -3.07
CA ASP A 106 6.53 14.92 -3.16
C ASP A 106 6.20 14.29 -4.53
N LYS A 107 6.68 14.90 -5.62
CA LYS A 107 6.45 14.38 -6.98
C LYS A 107 7.14 13.04 -7.18
N ARG A 108 8.37 12.92 -6.67
CA ARG A 108 9.12 11.67 -6.74
C ARG A 108 8.48 10.60 -5.86
N GLU A 109 8.07 10.94 -4.63
CA GLU A 109 7.35 10.03 -3.74
C GLU A 109 6.07 9.52 -4.39
N ARG A 110 5.30 10.41 -5.03
CA ARG A 110 4.12 10.03 -5.82
C ARG A 110 4.47 9.09 -6.96
N ALA A 111 5.51 9.40 -7.75
CA ALA A 111 5.93 8.56 -8.86
C ALA A 111 6.41 7.17 -8.41
N VAL A 112 7.15 7.10 -7.30
CA VAL A 112 7.57 5.83 -6.69
C VAL A 112 6.36 5.05 -6.19
N PHE A 113 5.43 5.71 -5.49
CA PHE A 113 4.20 5.09 -5.03
C PHE A 113 3.40 4.50 -6.18
N GLU A 114 3.15 5.29 -7.23
CA GLU A 114 2.43 4.81 -8.42
C GLU A 114 3.15 3.64 -9.10
N GLY A 115 4.48 3.73 -9.25
CA GLY A 115 5.29 2.66 -9.82
C GLY A 115 5.24 1.35 -9.03
N VAL A 116 5.32 1.43 -7.68
CA VAL A 116 5.21 0.26 -6.80
C VAL A 116 3.83 -0.38 -6.92
N MET A 117 2.76 0.41 -6.95
CA MET A 117 1.40 -0.12 -7.06
C MET A 117 1.11 -0.71 -8.44
N SER A 118 1.62 -0.09 -9.52
CA SER A 118 1.54 -0.65 -10.87
C SER A 118 2.24 -2.00 -10.94
N MET A 119 3.47 -2.09 -10.43
CA MET A 119 4.23 -3.35 -10.37
C MET A 119 3.47 -4.43 -9.58
N LEU A 120 2.85 -4.08 -8.45
CA LEU A 120 2.05 -5.02 -7.67
C LEU A 120 0.83 -5.52 -8.44
N GLN A 121 0.10 -4.64 -9.13
CA GLN A 121 -1.05 -5.02 -9.95
C GLN A 121 -0.63 -5.94 -11.11
N GLU A 122 0.47 -5.62 -11.81
CA GLU A 122 1.02 -6.47 -12.87
C GLU A 122 1.40 -7.87 -12.37
N LEU A 123 2.02 -7.96 -11.19
CA LEU A 123 2.37 -9.24 -10.57
C LEU A 123 1.14 -10.09 -10.27
N LEU A 124 0.04 -9.48 -9.81
CA LEU A 124 -1.20 -10.20 -9.51
C LEU A 124 -1.96 -10.63 -10.77
N LEU A 125 -1.90 -9.84 -11.84
CA LEU A 125 -2.51 -10.20 -13.13
C LEU A 125 -1.79 -11.37 -13.82
N ASN A 126 -0.54 -11.65 -13.45
CA ASN A 126 0.26 -12.75 -13.99
C ASN A 126 0.21 -14.02 -13.13
N THR A 127 -0.66 -14.07 -12.10
CA THR A 127 -0.91 -15.26 -11.28
C THR A 127 -2.27 -15.86 -11.56
#